data_AF-A0A1Y1RUF7-F1
#
_entry.id   AF-A0A1Y1RUF7-F1
#
_cell.length_a   1.000
_cell.length_b   1.000
_cell.length_c   1.000
_cell.angle_alpha   90.00
_cell.angle_beta   90.00
_cell.angle_gamma   90.00
#
_symmetry.space_group_name_H-M   'P 1'
#
loop_
_entity.id
_entity.type
_entity.pdbx_description
1 polymer ?
#
loop_
_entity_poly.entity_id
_entity_poly.type
_entity_poly.pdbx_seq_one_letter_code
_entity_poly.pdbx_strand_id
1 'polypeptide(L)'
;MSDIVVKSNEVKNALKEFIVTNFMFGQDGLNFDNNDSFLERGIIDSTGILELIGYLEDTYAISIEDDELVPENLDSVNAVDAFVRRKLNGEAGANS
;
A
#
# COMPACT_ATOMS: atom_id res chain seq x y z
N MET A 1 8.26 -20.86 -14.65
CA MET A 1 7.36 -19.72 -14.43
C MET A 1 6.80 -19.92 -13.04
N SER A 2 7.50 -19.38 -12.03
CA SER A 2 7.17 -19.65 -10.62
C SER A 2 5.94 -18.83 -10.24
N ASP A 3 4.97 -19.49 -9.63
CA ASP A 3 3.70 -18.90 -9.21
C ASP A 3 3.94 -17.59 -8.44
N ILE A 4 3.41 -16.48 -8.97
CA ILE A 4 3.37 -15.19 -8.25
C ILE A 4 2.27 -15.32 -7.18
N VAL A 5 2.52 -16.14 -6.17
CA VAL A 5 1.74 -16.11 -4.93
C VAL A 5 2.49 -15.14 -4.02
N VAL A 6 2.24 -13.84 -4.18
CA VAL A 6 2.80 -12.84 -3.27
C VAL A 6 2.28 -13.14 -1.86
N LYS A 7 3.19 -13.41 -0.92
CA LYS A 7 2.82 -13.77 0.46
C LYS A 7 2.47 -12.51 1.27
N SER A 8 1.57 -12.63 2.27
CA SER A 8 1.07 -11.46 3.03
C SER A 8 2.16 -10.69 3.74
N ASN A 9 3.20 -11.39 4.18
CA ASN A 9 4.32 -10.75 4.82
C ASN A 9 5.21 -10.00 3.81
N GLU A 10 5.22 -10.37 2.53
CA GLU A 10 6.06 -9.74 1.51
C GLU A 10 5.54 -8.35 1.14
N VAL A 11 4.23 -8.20 0.90
CA VAL A 11 3.63 -6.87 0.62
C VAL A 11 3.80 -5.94 1.80
N LYS A 12 3.47 -6.41 3.02
CA LYS A 12 3.57 -5.57 4.23
C LYS A 12 4.99 -5.14 4.52
N ASN A 13 5.97 -6.03 4.35
CA ASN A 13 7.37 -5.68 4.59
C ASN A 13 7.88 -4.70 3.53
N ALA A 14 7.59 -4.94 2.25
CA ALA A 14 7.96 -4.04 1.16
C ALA A 14 7.33 -2.65 1.33
N LEU A 15 6.05 -2.60 1.71
CA LEU A 15 5.35 -1.34 1.97
C LEU A 15 5.94 -0.59 3.15
N LYS A 16 6.26 -1.27 4.26
CA LYS A 16 6.92 -0.64 5.41
C LYS A 16 8.29 -0.08 5.05
N GLU A 17 9.08 -0.84 4.30
CA GLU A 17 10.40 -0.41 3.84
C GLU A 17 10.28 0.81 2.92
N PHE A 18 9.33 0.79 1.98
CA PHE A 18 9.03 1.92 1.12
C PHE A 18 8.65 3.15 1.93
N ILE A 19 7.73 3.03 2.90
CA ILE A 19 7.27 4.16 3.71
C ILE A 19 8.42 4.74 4.54
N VAL A 20 9.20 3.88 5.20
CA VAL A 20 10.32 4.32 6.03
C VAL A 20 11.37 5.04 5.18
N THR A 21 11.71 4.49 4.02
CA THR A 21 12.76 5.00 3.14
C THR A 21 12.36 6.32 2.48
N ASN A 22 11.09 6.48 2.08
CA ASN A 22 10.64 7.65 1.32
C ASN A 22 10.06 8.75 2.21
N PHE A 23 9.41 8.42 3.33
CA PHE A 23 8.68 9.39 4.14
C PHE A 23 9.21 9.57 5.57
N MET A 24 9.96 8.61 6.12
CA MET A 24 10.43 8.67 7.52
C MET A 24 11.92 8.98 7.67
N PHE A 25 12.53 9.64 6.68
CA PHE A 25 13.95 10.02 6.74
C PHE A 25 14.24 10.89 7.97
N GLY A 26 15.13 10.42 8.85
CA GLY A 26 15.48 11.12 10.11
C GLY A 26 14.54 10.85 11.29
N GLN A 27 13.52 9.99 11.12
CA GLN A 27 12.65 9.52 12.19
C GLN A 27 12.99 8.08 12.61
N ASP A 28 14.28 7.85 12.89
CA ASP A 28 14.80 6.57 13.35
C ASP A 28 14.00 6.08 14.58
N GLY A 29 13.20 5.03 14.39
CA GLY A 29 12.43 4.40 15.46
C GLY A 29 10.95 4.77 15.55
N LEU A 30 10.37 5.52 14.59
CA LEU A 30 8.92 5.58 14.46
C LEU A 30 8.37 4.22 14.02
N ASN A 31 7.99 3.43 15.01
CA ASN A 31 7.29 2.18 14.80
C ASN A 31 5.80 2.49 14.62
N PHE A 32 5.24 2.11 13.48
CA PHE A 32 3.81 2.16 13.23
C PHE A 32 3.26 0.74 13.05
N ASP A 33 2.08 0.52 13.63
CA ASP A 33 1.31 -0.70 13.49
C ASP A 33 0.77 -0.84 12.06
N ASN A 34 0.40 -2.06 11.67
CA ASN A 34 -0.15 -2.29 10.36
C ASN A 34 -1.56 -1.68 10.16
N ASN A 35 -2.25 -1.34 11.26
CA ASN A 35 -3.57 -0.72 11.25
C ASN A 35 -3.53 0.80 11.46
N ASP A 36 -2.35 1.36 11.68
CA ASP A 36 -2.21 2.78 11.92
C ASP A 36 -2.53 3.56 10.65
N SER A 37 -3.42 4.56 10.77
CA SER A 37 -3.76 5.47 9.69
C SER A 37 -2.53 6.28 9.26
N PHE A 38 -2.26 6.28 7.97
CA PHE A 38 -1.14 7.01 7.37
C PHE A 38 -1.36 8.51 7.47
N LEU A 39 -2.57 8.96 7.11
CA LEU A 39 -2.91 10.37 7.08
C LEU A 39 -3.13 10.93 8.49
N GLU A 40 -3.89 10.24 9.36
CA GLU A 40 -4.21 10.77 10.69
C GLU A 40 -2.97 10.86 11.59
N ARG A 41 -2.03 9.92 11.43
CA ARG A 41 -0.76 9.95 12.19
C ARG A 41 0.32 10.78 11.52
N GLY A 42 0.07 11.31 10.32
CA GLY A 42 1.07 12.04 9.54
C GLY A 42 2.29 11.19 9.16
N ILE A 43 2.09 9.88 8.97
CA ILE A 43 3.12 8.97 8.47
C ILE A 43 3.36 9.24 6.97
N ILE A 44 2.26 9.43 6.24
CA ILE A 44 2.26 9.85 4.84
C ILE A 44 1.31 11.06 4.76
N ASP A 45 1.68 12.07 3.99
CA ASP A 45 0.77 13.18 3.68
C ASP A 45 -0.08 12.88 2.43
N SER A 46 -0.98 13.80 2.06
CA SER A 46 -1.82 13.63 0.89
C SER A 46 -1.05 13.50 -0.43
N THR A 47 0.16 14.07 -0.51
CA THR A 47 1.01 14.00 -1.71
C THR A 47 1.72 12.65 -1.78
N GLY A 48 2.22 12.16 -0.64
CA GLY A 48 2.85 10.86 -0.53
C GLY A 48 1.91 9.70 -0.83
N ILE A 49 0.59 9.87 -0.66
CA ILE A 49 -0.38 8.86 -1.15
C ILE A 49 -0.31 8.69 -2.66
N LEU A 50 -0.07 9.76 -3.43
CA LEU A 50 0.10 9.67 -4.89
C LEU A 50 1.38 8.93 -5.28
N GLU A 51 2.47 9.13 -4.51
CA GLU A 51 3.71 8.38 -4.69
C GLU A 51 3.55 6.91 -4.32
N LEU A 52 2.79 6.62 -3.25
CA LEU A 52 2.43 5.26 -2.86
C LEU A 52 1.64 4.57 -3.98
N ILE A 53 0.65 5.23 -4.56
CA ILE A 53 -0.13 4.70 -5.70
C ILE A 53 0.81 4.31 -6.85
N GLY A 54 1.67 5.23 -7.29
CA GLY A 54 2.62 4.95 -8.37
C GLY A 54 3.58 3.81 -8.05
N TYR A 55 4.05 3.71 -6.80
CA TYR A 55 4.86 2.59 -6.33
C TYR A 55 4.11 1.25 -6.43
N LEU A 56 2.85 1.21 -6.00
CA LEU A 56 2.05 -0.01 -6.03
C LEU A 56 1.76 -0.47 -7.47
N GLU A 57 1.41 0.47 -8.34
CA GLU A 57 1.16 0.19 -9.76
C GLU A 57 2.40 -0.38 -10.45
N ASP A 58 3.57 0.25 -10.27
CA ASP A 58 4.83 -0.20 -10.87
C ASP A 58 5.30 -1.54 -10.27
N THR A 59 5.24 -1.69 -8.94
CA THR A 59 5.75 -2.89 -8.24
C THR A 59 4.92 -4.13 -8.51
N TYR A 60 3.60 -3.98 -8.56
CA TYR A 60 2.68 -5.12 -8.67
C TYR A 60 2.03 -5.26 -10.05
N ALA A 61 2.34 -4.36 -11.00
CA ALA A 61 1.74 -4.30 -12.34
C ALA A 61 0.20 -4.28 -12.29
N ILE A 62 -0.34 -3.48 -11.36
CA ILE A 62 -1.78 -3.27 -11.17
C ILE A 62 -2.15 -1.84 -11.62
N SER A 63 -3.44 -1.59 -11.86
CA SER A 63 -3.98 -0.25 -12.06
C SER A 63 -4.92 0.09 -10.91
N ILE A 64 -4.78 1.30 -10.36
CA ILE A 64 -5.61 1.82 -9.28
C ILE A 64 -6.50 2.92 -9.86
N GLU A 65 -7.80 2.68 -9.86
CA GLU A 65 -8.78 3.60 -10.43
C GLU A 65 -9.17 4.69 -9.40
N ASP A 66 -9.70 5.82 -9.90
CA ASP A 66 -10.06 6.98 -9.06
C ASP A 66 -11.06 6.63 -7.94
N ASP A 67 -11.98 5.69 -8.17
CA ASP A 67 -12.97 5.23 -7.20
C ASP A 67 -12.37 4.29 -6.13
N GLU A 68 -11.16 3.79 -6.36
CA GLU A 68 -10.41 2.96 -5.42
C GLU A 68 -9.47 3.78 -4.53
N LEU A 69 -9.32 5.08 -4.79
CA LEU A 69 -8.52 6.05 -4.04
C LEU A 69 -9.22 6.47 -2.73
N VAL A 70 -9.57 5.48 -1.93
CA VAL A 70 -10.30 5.65 -0.68
C VAL A 70 -9.46 5.19 0.51
N PRO A 71 -9.66 5.77 1.71
CA PRO A 71 -8.91 5.37 2.91
C PRO A 71 -9.01 3.88 3.22
N GLU A 72 -10.14 3.23 2.91
CA GLU A 72 -10.32 1.78 3.13
C GLU A 72 -9.33 0.91 2.34
N ASN A 73 -8.74 1.45 1.27
CA ASN A 73 -7.74 0.76 0.45
C ASN A 73 -6.31 1.23 0.72
N LEU A 74 -6.11 2.50 1.07
CA LEU A 74 -4.80 3.13 1.00
C LEU A 74 -4.28 3.75 2.31
N ASP A 75 -5.09 3.80 3.37
CA ASP A 75 -4.72 4.55 4.59
C ASP A 75 -4.00 3.70 5.65
N SER A 76 -3.74 2.41 5.43
CA SER A 76 -2.94 1.59 6.35
C SER A 76 -2.24 0.45 5.64
N VAL A 77 -1.22 -0.13 6.28
CA VAL A 77 -0.48 -1.27 5.70
C VAL A 77 -1.39 -2.46 5.44
N ASN A 78 -2.32 -2.74 6.36
CA ASN A 78 -3.28 -3.83 6.19
C ASN A 78 -4.29 -3.54 5.07
N ALA A 79 -4.76 -2.30 4.95
CA ALA A 79 -5.65 -1.89 3.86
C ALA A 79 -4.97 -2.09 2.50
N VAL A 80 -3.75 -1.60 2.35
CA VAL A 80 -2.97 -1.70 1.11
C VAL A 80 -2.65 -3.16 0.77
N ASP A 81 -2.19 -3.97 1.73
CA ASP A 81 -1.94 -5.41 1.49
C ASP A 81 -3.21 -6.12 1.02
N ALA A 82 -4.35 -5.87 1.66
CA ALA A 82 -5.62 -6.45 1.25
C ALA A 82 -6.03 -5.98 -0.16
N PHE A 83 -5.87 -4.69 -0.46
CA PHE A 83 -6.19 -4.13 -1.77
C PHE A 83 -5.33 -4.74 -2.88
N VAL A 84 -4.01 -4.76 -2.73
CA VAL A 84 -3.05 -5.34 -3.69
C VAL A 84 -3.37 -6.81 -3.95
N ARG A 85 -3.68 -7.58 -2.90
CA ARG A 85 -4.07 -8.99 -3.04
C ARG A 85 -5.31 -9.17 -3.90
N ARG A 86 -6.36 -8.38 -3.67
CA ARG A 86 -7.59 -8.45 -4.49
C ARG A 86 -7.29 -8.10 -5.95
N LYS A 87 -6.43 -7.11 -6.21
CA LYS A 87 -5.99 -6.77 -7.57
C LYS A 87 -5.23 -7.92 -8.24
N LEU A 88 -4.27 -8.53 -7.54
CA LEU A 88 -3.49 -9.66 -8.05
C LEU A 88 -4.34 -10.92 -8.31
N ASN A 89 -5.42 -11.10 -7.56
CA ASN A 89 -6.38 -12.19 -7.77
C ASN A 89 -7.42 -11.87 -8.88
N GLY A 90 -7.41 -10.67 -9.45
CA GLY A 90 -8.38 -10.24 -10.47
C GLY A 90 -9.77 -9.88 -9.91
N GLU A 91 -9.88 -9.68 -8.60
CA GLU A 91 -11.16 -9.44 -7.90
C GLU A 91 -11.47 -7.95 -7.70
N ALA A 92 -10.47 -7.08 -7.83
CA ALA A 92 -10.65 -5.64 -7.72
C ALA A 92 -11.09 -5.05 -9.08
N GLY A 93 -12.39 -5.17 -9.36
CA GLY A 93 -13.05 -4.61 -10.54
C GLY A 93 -14.32 -5.35 -10.99
N ALA A 94 -14.62 -6.55 -10.45
CA ALA A 94 -15.80 -7.31 -10.83
C ALA A 94 -17.03 -6.97 -9.96
N ASN A 95 -17.50 -5.72 -10.03
CA ASN A 95 -18.86 -5.37 -9.65
C ASN A 95 -19.46 -4.41 -10.68
N SER A 96 -19.75 -4.94 -11.88
CA SER A 96 -20.84 -4.50 -12.77
C SER A 96 -21.14 -5.59 -13.79
#